data_AF-A0AAW0LCI9-F1
#
_entry.id   AF-A0AAW0LCI9-F1
#
_cell.length_a   1.000
_cell.length_b   1.000
_cell.length_c   1.000
_cell.angle_alpha   90.00
_cell.angle_beta   90.00
_cell.angle_gamma   90.00
#
_symmetry.space_group_name_H-M   'P 1'
#
loop_
_entity.id
_entity.type
_entity.pdbx_description
1 polymer ?
#
loop_
_entity_poly.entity_id
_entity_poly.type
_entity_poly.pdbx_seq_one_letter_code
_entity_poly.pdbx_strand_id
1 'polypeptide(L)'
;MLYLLVMRPVMLPNGIEQIRFQDTCAEAIDFLKQRKISDVNQACRKLLEVSTDIPPSKVKGDRSKSVLFDGCKLAKSLHCLQTEKKWEFISHVWVEMLCYAATKCRWNRHAQQLCRGGELLTHVWLLMAHLGITEQFQISKGHARVRLIVH
;
A
#
# COMPACT_ATOMS: atom_id res chain seq x y z
N MET A 1 4.51 -2.05 -1.93
CA MET A 1 3.97 -1.76 -0.59
C MET A 1 4.23 -2.85 0.44
N LEU A 2 4.18 -4.15 0.09
CA LEU A 2 4.47 -5.23 1.04
C LEU A 2 5.82 -5.09 1.78
N TYR A 3 6.87 -4.63 1.09
CA TYR A 3 8.15 -4.31 1.72
C TYR A 3 8.01 -3.36 2.92
N LEU A 4 7.25 -2.26 2.77
CA LEU A 4 7.07 -1.31 3.87
C LEU A 4 6.31 -1.94 5.02
N LEU A 5 5.30 -2.76 4.74
CA LEU A 5 4.53 -3.48 5.76
C LEU A 5 5.39 -4.42 6.60
N VAL A 6 6.36 -5.10 5.99
CA VAL A 6 7.17 -6.12 6.67
C VAL A 6 8.46 -5.53 7.24
N MET A 7 9.18 -4.72 6.46
CA MET A 7 10.53 -4.27 6.79
C MET A 7 10.59 -2.86 7.38
N ARG A 8 9.57 -2.03 7.13
CA ARG A 8 9.50 -0.63 7.59
C ARG A 8 8.11 -0.23 8.10
N PRO A 9 7.45 -1.03 8.97
CA PRO A 9 6.06 -0.76 9.38
C PRO A 9 5.88 0.60 10.06
N VAL A 10 6.93 1.10 10.72
CA VAL A 10 6.93 2.41 11.39
C VAL A 10 6.80 3.62 10.45
N MET A 11 6.94 3.41 9.13
CA MET A 11 6.74 4.43 8.10
C MET A 11 5.33 4.42 7.51
N LEU A 12 4.50 3.46 7.89
CA LEU A 12 3.09 3.43 7.49
C LEU A 12 2.22 4.08 8.57
N PRO A 13 1.06 4.63 8.20
CA PRO A 13 0.08 5.09 9.17
C PRO A 13 -0.27 3.99 10.18
N ASN A 14 -0.54 4.40 11.42
CA ASN A 14 -1.03 3.47 12.44
C ASN A 14 -2.38 2.88 11.99
N GLY A 15 -2.48 1.56 11.95
CA GLY A 15 -3.68 0.87 11.50
C GLY A 15 -3.64 -0.63 11.80
N ILE A 16 -4.67 -1.33 11.34
CA ILE A 16 -4.80 -2.80 11.49
C ILE A 16 -4.05 -3.58 10.39
N GLU A 17 -3.10 -2.94 9.71
CA GLU A 17 -2.44 -3.51 8.52
C GLU A 17 -1.63 -4.77 8.86
N GLN A 18 -0.97 -4.79 10.02
CA GLN A 18 -0.24 -5.97 10.48
C GLN A 18 -1.18 -7.15 10.78
N ILE A 19 -2.34 -6.89 11.38
CA ILE A 19 -3.38 -7.91 11.64
C ILE A 19 -3.88 -8.46 10.31
N ARG A 20 -4.23 -7.58 9.36
CA ARG A 20 -4.66 -8.00 8.01
C ARG A 20 -3.60 -8.82 7.30
N PHE A 21 -2.33 -8.42 7.38
CA PHE A 21 -1.23 -9.15 6.77
C PHE A 21 -1.09 -10.56 7.37
N GLN A 22 -1.06 -10.66 8.70
CA GLN A 22 -0.95 -11.95 9.39
C GLN A 22 -2.14 -12.87 9.07
N ASP A 23 -3.36 -12.37 9.16
CA ASP A 23 -4.58 -13.12 8.85
C ASP A 23 -4.61 -13.59 7.39
N THR A 24 -4.19 -12.72 6.46
CA THR A 24 -4.11 -13.05 5.02
C THR A 24 -3.05 -14.11 4.77
N CYS A 25 -1.88 -14.03 5.40
CA CYS A 25 -0.84 -15.04 5.30
C CYS A 25 -1.29 -16.38 5.87
N ALA A 26 -1.93 -16.38 7.05
CA ALA A 26 -2.46 -17.59 7.66
C ALA A 26 -3.49 -18.27 6.75
N GLU A 27 -4.44 -17.50 6.22
CA GLU A 27 -5.45 -18.03 5.30
C GLU A 27 -4.85 -18.55 4.00
N ALA A 28 -3.86 -17.85 3.44
CA ALA A 28 -3.16 -18.30 2.23
C ALA A 28 -2.37 -19.58 2.48
N ILE A 29 -1.67 -19.67 3.61
CA ILE A 29 -0.92 -20.88 4.00
C ILE A 29 -1.87 -22.06 4.17
N ASP A 30 -2.99 -21.88 4.87
CA ASP A 30 -3.98 -22.94 5.07
C ASP A 30 -4.58 -23.39 3.73
N PHE A 31 -4.91 -22.45 2.84
CA PHE A 31 -5.40 -22.75 1.49
C PHE A 31 -4.41 -23.61 0.69
N LEU A 32 -3.12 -23.25 0.72
CA LEU A 32 -2.07 -23.98 0.00
C LEU A 32 -1.82 -25.37 0.60
N LYS A 33 -1.78 -25.47 1.95
CA LYS A 33 -1.59 -26.73 2.66
C LYS A 33 -2.73 -27.72 2.40
N GLN A 34 -3.98 -27.27 2.52
CA GLN A 34 -5.16 -28.12 2.29
C GLN A 34 -5.19 -28.72 0.87
N ARG A 35 -4.68 -27.97 -0.11
CA ARG A 35 -4.64 -28.40 -1.52
C ARG A 35 -3.32 -29.04 -1.94
N LYS A 36 -2.36 -29.20 -1.01
CA LYS A 36 -1.01 -29.72 -1.25
C LYS A 36 -0.29 -29.01 -2.41
N ILE A 37 -0.46 -27.69 -2.48
CA ILE A 37 0.15 -26.86 -3.53
C ILE A 37 1.54 -26.43 -3.07
N SER A 38 2.57 -26.76 -3.84
CA SER A 38 3.96 -26.32 -3.61
C SER A 38 4.48 -25.39 -4.70
N ASP A 39 3.83 -25.36 -5.87
CA ASP A 39 4.23 -24.54 -7.01
C ASP A 39 3.46 -23.21 -7.07
N VAL A 40 4.18 -22.12 -7.37
CA VAL A 40 3.63 -20.77 -7.42
C VAL A 40 2.63 -20.60 -8.56
N ASN A 41 2.88 -21.19 -9.73
CA ASN A 41 1.95 -21.08 -10.86
C ASN A 41 0.66 -21.83 -10.58
N GLN A 42 0.77 -23.01 -9.95
CA GLN A 42 -0.37 -23.78 -9.47
C GLN A 42 -1.16 -23.00 -8.41
N ALA A 43 -0.48 -22.35 -7.47
CA ALA A 43 -1.12 -21.50 -6.47
C ALA A 43 -1.91 -20.35 -7.12
N CYS A 44 -1.29 -19.61 -8.05
CA CYS A 44 -1.94 -18.52 -8.77
C CYS A 44 -3.20 -18.98 -9.53
N ARG A 45 -3.11 -20.10 -10.27
CA ARG A 45 -4.29 -20.67 -10.96
C ARG A 45 -5.40 -21.03 -9.97
N LYS A 46 -5.06 -21.72 -8.87
CA LYS A 46 -6.04 -22.15 -7.87
C LYS A 46 -6.68 -20.98 -7.14
N LEU A 47 -5.95 -19.90 -6.88
CA LEU A 47 -6.50 -18.67 -6.31
C LEU A 47 -7.48 -17.98 -7.28
N LEU A 48 -7.21 -18.00 -8.59
CA LEU A 48 -8.14 -17.48 -9.60
C LEU A 48 -9.42 -18.33 -9.74
N GLU A 49 -9.37 -19.62 -9.40
CA GLU A 49 -10.53 -20.52 -9.42
C GLU A 49 -11.46 -20.38 -8.20
N VAL A 50 -11.04 -19.69 -7.13
CA VAL A 50 -11.86 -19.51 -5.90
C VAL A 50 -13.17 -18.77 -6.23
N SER A 51 -14.34 -19.29 -5.88
CA SER A 51 -15.61 -18.56 -6.08
C SER A 51 -15.59 -17.28 -5.24
N THR A 52 -15.96 -16.17 -5.89
CA THR A 52 -15.94 -14.81 -5.32
C THR A 52 -17.34 -14.18 -5.29
N ASP A 53 -18.38 -15.01 -5.43
CA ASP A 53 -19.77 -14.57 -5.60
C ASP A 53 -20.41 -14.21 -4.25
N ILE A 54 -19.98 -14.89 -3.19
CA ILE A 54 -20.49 -14.70 -1.84
C ILE A 54 -19.38 -14.04 -0.99
N PRO A 55 -19.61 -12.84 -0.43
CA PRO A 55 -18.63 -12.16 0.41
C PRO A 55 -18.26 -12.99 1.66
N PRO A 56 -17.00 -12.97 2.12
CA PRO A 56 -16.56 -13.67 3.32
C PRO A 56 -17.35 -13.29 4.57
N SER A 57 -17.82 -12.05 4.66
CA SER A 57 -18.65 -11.58 5.79
C SER A 57 -19.95 -12.37 5.96
N LYS A 58 -20.49 -12.95 4.89
CA LYS A 58 -21.70 -13.79 4.93
C LYS A 58 -21.43 -15.25 5.32
N VAL A 59 -20.16 -15.69 5.31
CA VAL A 59 -19.78 -17.11 5.49
C VAL A 59 -18.89 -17.32 6.73
N LYS A 60 -17.95 -16.39 6.96
CA LYS A 60 -16.91 -16.43 8.01
C LYS A 60 -17.17 -15.42 9.14
N GLY A 61 -18.06 -14.46 8.94
CA GLY A 61 -18.30 -13.37 9.89
C GLY A 61 -17.08 -12.44 10.02
N ASP A 62 -16.86 -11.88 11.21
CA ASP A 62 -15.75 -10.97 11.52
C ASP A 62 -14.51 -11.67 12.15
N ARG A 63 -14.49 -13.01 12.15
CA ARG A 63 -13.47 -13.85 12.80
C ARG A 63 -12.04 -13.65 12.28
N SER A 64 -11.89 -13.09 11.07
CA SER A 64 -10.60 -12.82 10.45
C SER A 64 -10.69 -11.54 9.63
N LYS A 65 -9.62 -10.73 9.65
CA LYS A 65 -9.45 -9.52 8.83
C LYS A 65 -8.65 -9.80 7.55
N SER A 66 -8.51 -11.06 7.16
CA SER A 66 -7.87 -11.46 5.92
C SER A 66 -8.51 -10.78 4.71
N VAL A 67 -7.66 -10.33 3.79
CA VAL A 67 -8.07 -9.73 2.51
C VAL A 67 -7.78 -10.68 1.34
N LEU A 68 -7.52 -11.97 1.60
CA LEU A 68 -7.19 -12.94 0.55
C LEU A 68 -8.30 -13.04 -0.50
N PHE A 69 -9.56 -13.11 -0.03
CA PHE A 69 -10.73 -13.15 -0.91
C PHE A 69 -10.83 -11.90 -1.79
N ASP A 70 -10.68 -10.72 -1.20
CA ASP A 70 -10.71 -9.45 -1.93
C ASP A 70 -9.58 -9.40 -2.96
N GLY A 71 -8.40 -9.93 -2.61
CA GLY A 71 -7.28 -10.14 -3.51
C GLY A 71 -7.63 -11.05 -4.70
N CYS A 72 -8.28 -12.20 -4.47
CA CYS A 72 -8.73 -13.08 -5.55
C CYS A 72 -9.77 -12.41 -6.45
N LYS A 73 -10.73 -11.69 -5.86
CA LYS A 73 -11.76 -10.94 -6.59
C LYS A 73 -11.13 -9.85 -7.47
N LEU A 74 -10.21 -9.07 -6.91
CA LEU A 74 -9.46 -8.05 -7.64
C LEU A 74 -8.63 -8.68 -8.76
N ALA A 75 -7.94 -9.79 -8.51
CA ALA A 75 -7.15 -10.49 -9.50
C ALA A 75 -7.99 -10.94 -10.71
N LYS A 76 -9.21 -11.45 -10.47
CA LYS A 76 -10.17 -11.78 -11.54
C LYS A 76 -10.59 -10.54 -12.33
N SER A 77 -10.99 -9.47 -11.65
CA SER A 77 -11.36 -8.21 -12.31
C SER A 77 -10.23 -7.65 -13.17
N LEU A 78 -8.99 -7.69 -12.68
CA LEU A 78 -7.81 -7.29 -13.44
C LEU A 78 -7.50 -8.23 -14.62
N HIS A 79 -7.84 -9.51 -14.52
CA HIS A 79 -7.64 -10.47 -15.61
C HIS A 79 -8.60 -10.22 -16.80
N CYS A 80 -9.75 -9.62 -16.54
CA CYS A 80 -10.71 -9.23 -17.58
C CYS A 80 -10.32 -7.95 -18.33
N LEU A 81 -9.30 -7.21 -17.87
CA LEU A 81 -8.84 -5.99 -18.52
C LEU A 81 -7.81 -6.28 -19.60
N GLN A 82 -7.78 -5.44 -20.64
CA GLN A 82 -6.68 -5.40 -21.60
C GLN A 82 -5.37 -5.10 -20.88
N THR A 83 -4.26 -5.71 -21.33
CA THR A 83 -2.94 -5.63 -20.68
C THR A 83 -2.52 -4.19 -20.39
N GLU A 84 -2.66 -3.28 -21.34
CA GLU A 84 -2.27 -1.87 -21.17
C GLU A 84 -3.10 -1.19 -20.07
N LYS A 85 -4.43 -1.28 -20.16
CA LYS A 85 -5.35 -0.71 -19.16
C LYS A 85 -5.14 -1.29 -17.76
N LYS A 86 -4.81 -2.58 -17.69
CA LYS A 86 -4.48 -3.26 -16.42
C LYS A 86 -3.25 -2.63 -15.77
N TRP A 87 -2.16 -2.45 -16.53
CA TRP A 87 -0.93 -1.87 -16.00
C TRP A 87 -1.06 -0.39 -15.67
N GLU A 88 -1.81 0.37 -16.47
CA GLU A 88 -2.17 1.76 -16.18
C GLU A 88 -2.97 1.87 -14.88
N PHE A 89 -3.99 1.04 -14.69
CA PHE A 89 -4.76 1.03 -13.45
C PHE A 89 -3.88 0.68 -12.23
N ILE A 90 -3.04 -0.35 -12.35
CA ILE A 90 -2.12 -0.74 -11.28
C ILE A 90 -1.15 0.39 -10.96
N SER A 91 -0.61 1.09 -11.97
CA SER A 91 0.34 2.17 -11.75
C SER A 91 -0.30 3.35 -11.00
N HIS A 92 -1.51 3.75 -11.39
CA HIS A 92 -2.26 4.81 -10.69
C HIS A 92 -2.49 4.46 -9.22
N VAL A 93 -3.02 3.27 -8.93
CA VAL A 93 -3.25 2.82 -7.55
C VAL A 93 -1.94 2.77 -6.76
N TRP A 94 -0.83 2.33 -7.38
CA TRP A 94 0.46 2.27 -6.69
C TRP A 94 0.99 3.65 -6.33
N VAL A 95 0.86 4.62 -7.23
CA VAL A 95 1.24 6.03 -6.99
C VAL A 95 0.37 6.63 -5.89
N GLU A 96 -0.95 6.42 -5.93
CA GLU A 96 -1.85 6.87 -4.88
C GLU A 96 -1.47 6.31 -3.50
N MET A 97 -1.19 5.00 -3.41
CA MET A 97 -0.76 4.36 -2.17
C MET A 97 0.58 4.92 -1.66
N LEU A 98 1.54 5.17 -2.55
CA LEU A 98 2.82 5.79 -2.19
C LEU A 98 2.62 7.21 -1.63
N CYS A 99 1.87 8.04 -2.34
CA CYS A 99 1.60 9.42 -1.93
C CYS A 99 0.85 9.45 -0.59
N TYR A 100 -0.12 8.55 -0.41
CA TYR A 100 -0.84 8.39 0.84
C TYR A 100 0.10 8.00 1.98
N ALA A 101 0.90 6.95 1.80
CA ALA A 101 1.85 6.50 2.81
C ALA A 101 2.90 7.57 3.14
N ALA A 102 3.42 8.29 2.14
CA ALA A 102 4.37 9.37 2.31
C ALA A 102 3.79 10.52 3.14
N THR A 103 2.53 10.90 2.86
CA THR A 103 1.83 11.98 3.57
C THR A 103 1.43 11.61 4.99
N LYS A 104 1.06 10.34 5.23
CA LYS A 104 0.63 9.86 6.55
C LYS A 104 1.77 9.39 7.44
N CYS A 105 2.93 9.10 6.87
CA CYS A 105 4.16 8.88 7.64
C CYS A 105 4.51 10.14 8.44
N ARG A 106 4.89 9.96 9.71
CA ARG A 106 5.27 11.08 10.58
C ARG A 106 6.59 11.70 10.08
N TRP A 107 6.65 13.02 10.03
CA TRP A 107 7.82 13.77 9.54
C TRP A 107 9.14 13.34 10.22
N ASN A 108 9.12 13.03 11.52
CA ASN A 108 10.31 12.61 12.26
C ASN A 108 10.83 11.23 11.81
N ARG A 109 9.95 10.35 11.29
CA ARG A 109 10.35 9.07 10.69
C ARG A 109 11.03 9.27 9.34
N HIS A 110 10.53 10.20 8.52
CA HIS A 110 11.21 10.62 7.29
C HIS A 110 12.58 11.20 7.58
N ALA A 111 12.68 12.12 8.54
CA ALA A 111 13.95 12.71 8.96
C ALA A 111 14.98 11.67 9.42
N GLN A 112 14.55 10.68 10.21
CA GLN A 112 15.42 9.59 10.67
C GLN A 112 15.97 8.74 9.51
N GLN A 113 15.20 8.53 8.45
CA GLN A 113 15.64 7.76 7.28
C GLN A 113 16.61 8.54 6.40
N LEU A 114 16.51 9.87 6.33
CA LEU A 114 17.49 10.70 5.60
C LEU A 114 18.92 10.48 6.11
N CYS A 115 19.08 10.37 7.43
CA CYS A 115 20.39 10.10 8.04
C CYS A 115 20.93 8.68 7.78
N ARG A 116 20.12 7.76 7.26
CA ARG A 116 20.44 6.32 7.09
C ARG A 116 20.49 5.88 5.62
N GLY A 117 20.59 6.82 4.68
CA GLY A 117 20.65 6.53 3.25
C GLY A 117 19.35 6.73 2.47
N GLY A 118 18.28 7.22 3.12
CA GLY A 118 17.03 7.66 2.50
C GLY A 118 16.17 6.51 1.95
N GLU A 119 15.03 6.23 2.60
CA GLU A 119 14.04 5.28 2.06
C GLU A 119 13.30 5.90 0.85
N LEU A 120 12.82 5.08 -0.08
CA LEU A 120 12.04 5.54 -1.24
C LEU A 120 10.87 6.44 -0.82
N LEU A 121 10.17 6.07 0.26
CA LEU A 121 9.01 6.83 0.74
C LEU A 121 9.39 8.25 1.19
N THR A 122 10.60 8.44 1.69
CA THR A 122 11.13 9.74 2.07
C THR A 122 11.42 10.60 0.85
N HIS A 123 11.92 10.01 -0.24
CA HIS A 123 12.10 10.72 -1.51
C HIS A 123 10.75 11.15 -2.12
N VAL A 124 9.74 10.27 -2.07
CA VAL A 124 8.37 10.61 -2.51
C VAL A 124 7.82 11.77 -1.68
N TRP A 125 7.99 11.74 -0.35
CA TRP A 125 7.58 12.83 0.53
C TRP A 125 8.27 14.16 0.19
N LEU A 126 9.59 14.15 -0.06
CA LEU A 126 10.34 15.35 -0.49
C LEU A 126 9.87 15.87 -1.84
N LEU A 127 9.62 14.99 -2.81
CA LEU A 127 9.11 15.37 -4.13
C LEU A 127 7.72 16.02 -4.02
N MET A 128 6.84 15.44 -3.21
CA MET A 128 5.52 16.02 -2.95
C MET A 128 5.63 17.39 -2.27
N ALA A 129 6.57 17.57 -1.34
CA ALA A 129 6.82 18.85 -0.69
C ALA A 129 7.34 19.90 -1.67
N HIS A 130 8.29 19.51 -2.54
CA HIS A 130 8.80 20.37 -3.61
C HIS A 130 7.70 20.81 -4.59
N LEU A 131 6.75 19.93 -4.89
CA LEU A 131 5.58 20.23 -5.74
C LEU A 131 4.45 20.95 -4.99
N GLY A 132 4.58 21.21 -3.69
CA GLY A 132 3.55 21.88 -2.88
C GLY A 132 2.31 21.02 -2.58
N ILE A 133 2.41 19.70 -2.65
CA ILE A 133 1.31 18.74 -2.51
C ILE A 133 1.12 18.28 -1.05
N THR A 134 2.11 18.51 -0.17
CA THR A 134 2.07 18.02 1.22
C THR A 134 1.29 18.93 2.17
N GLU A 135 0.31 18.36 2.89
CA GLU A 135 -0.44 19.06 3.96
C GLU A 135 0.42 19.41 5.19
N GLN A 136 1.55 18.72 5.39
CA GLN A 136 2.43 18.90 6.56
C GLN A 136 3.21 20.22 6.54
N PHE A 137 3.31 20.86 5.37
CA PHE A 137 3.92 22.17 5.18
C PHE A 137 2.91 23.12 4.55
N GLN A 138 1.75 23.31 5.21
CA GLN A 138 1.02 24.55 4.99
C GLN A 138 1.90 25.69 5.49
N ILE A 139 2.70 26.26 4.58
CA ILE A 139 3.22 27.60 4.76
C ILE A 139 1.97 28.46 4.84
N SER A 140 1.53 28.79 6.05
CA SER A 140 0.59 29.90 6.25
C SER A 140 1.13 31.03 5.40
N LYS A 141 0.33 31.60 4.48
CA LYS A 141 0.68 32.84 3.80
C LYS A 141 0.83 33.92 4.87
N GLY A 142 1.96 33.92 5.56
CA GLY A 142 2.39 34.94 6.49
C GLY A 142 2.75 36.14 5.64
N HIS A 143 2.16 37.27 5.99
CA HIS A 143 2.41 38.55 5.36
C HIS A 143 3.92 38.86 5.29
N ALA A 144 4.31 39.48 4.17
CA ALA A 144 5.61 40.05 3.86
C ALA A 144 6.79 39.08 3.60
N ARG A 145 7.02 38.78 2.32
CA ARG A 145 8.39 38.51 1.85
C ARG A 145 9.22 39.77 2.04
N VAL A 146 10.18 39.77 2.97
CA VAL A 146 11.22 40.80 3.01
C VAL A 146 12.01 40.69 1.71
N ARG A 147 11.91 41.70 0.84
CA ARG A 147 12.80 41.89 -0.29
C ARG A 147 14.16 42.32 0.27
N LEU A 148 15.20 41.52 0.02
CA LEU A 148 16.58 41.98 0.10
C LEU A 148 16.78 43.04 -0.99
N ILE A 149 16.80 44.30 -0.60
CA ILE A 149 17.30 45.39 -1.43
C ILE A 149 18.82 45.37 -1.24
N VAL A 150 19.53 44.99 -2.30
CA VAL A 150 20.98 45.17 -2.38
C VAL A 150 21.19 46.58 -2.93
N HIS A 151 21.95 47.40 -2.20
CA HIS A 151 22.35 48.75 -2.60
C HIS A 151 23.33 48.73 -3.78
#